data_AF-A0A9D9HHU6-F1
#
_entry.id   AF-A0A9D9HHU6-F1
#
_cell.length_a   1.000
_cell.length_b   1.000
_cell.length_c   1.000
_cell.angle_alpha   90.00
_cell.angle_beta   90.00
_cell.angle_gamma   90.00
#
_symmetry.space_group_name_H-M   'P 1'
#
loop_
_entity.id
_entity.type
_entity.pdbx_description
1 polymer ?
#
loop_
_entity_poly.entity_id
_entity_poly.type
_entity_poly.pdbx_seq_one_letter_code
_entity_poly.pdbx_strand_id
1 'polypeptide(L)'
;MKKQPSIALGTWSWGKGMAGGDQVFGNNVGVDELRPVFDEAMKNGLNLWDSAVVYGMGDSETILSSFTKGCKRGETYNPMLPQIEKLVTVMRGIGEKYGVSPAQVALAWTIAKGTTPIIGVTKVSQVQDAVKAMRISLTAEEISQMETAAEETGVDTRGSWEMPMI
;
A
#
# COMPACT_ATOMS: atom_id res chain seq x y z
N MET A 1 -3.08 27.71 0.66
CA MET A 1 -2.47 26.48 1.22
C MET A 1 -2.06 25.57 0.08
N LYS A 2 -0.85 24.99 0.10
CA LYS A 2 -0.47 23.96 -0.89
C LYS A 2 -1.28 22.70 -0.58
N LYS A 3 -2.06 22.20 -1.56
CA LYS A 3 -2.86 20.98 -1.42
C LYS A 3 -1.88 19.81 -1.30
N GLN A 4 -1.87 19.11 -0.17
CA GLN A 4 -1.04 17.91 -0.01
C GLN A 4 -1.61 16.78 -0.90
N PRO A 5 -0.75 15.93 -1.49
CA PRO A 5 -1.22 14.81 -2.30
C PRO A 5 -1.93 13.79 -1.41
N SER A 6 -2.99 13.16 -1.95
CA SER A 6 -3.82 12.19 -1.22
C SER A 6 -3.12 10.84 -0.99
N ILE A 7 -1.93 10.63 -1.55
CA ILE A 7 -1.14 9.41 -1.45
C ILE A 7 0.33 9.80 -1.28
N ALA A 8 1.03 9.08 -0.40
CA ALA A 8 2.48 9.11 -0.28
C ALA A 8 3.11 7.90 -1.00
N LEU A 9 4.28 8.10 -1.60
CA LEU A 9 5.02 7.05 -2.30
C LEU A 9 6.19 6.57 -1.44
N GLY A 10 6.11 5.32 -0.99
CA GLY A 10 7.15 4.66 -0.19
C GLY A 10 8.27 4.11 -1.08
N THR A 11 9.51 4.42 -0.74
CA THR A 11 10.69 4.02 -1.53
C THR A 11 11.48 2.86 -0.92
N TRP A 12 10.95 2.12 0.07
CA TRP A 12 11.70 1.06 0.77
C TRP A 12 12.24 -0.03 -0.18
N SER A 13 11.51 -0.30 -1.26
CA SER A 13 11.93 -1.28 -2.26
C SER A 13 12.99 -0.76 -3.25
N TRP A 14 13.49 0.47 -3.10
CA TRP A 14 14.44 1.08 -4.04
C TRP A 14 15.87 0.92 -3.52
N GLY A 15 16.80 0.56 -4.40
CA GLY A 15 18.21 0.51 -4.07
C GLY A 15 18.67 -0.80 -3.41
N LYS A 16 19.97 -0.82 -3.09
CA LYS A 16 20.70 -1.99 -2.60
C LYS A 16 21.24 -1.72 -1.20
N GLY A 17 21.33 -2.75 -0.37
CA GLY A 17 21.94 -2.68 0.96
C GLY A 17 21.36 -3.69 1.94
N MET A 18 21.84 -3.74 3.18
CA MET A 18 21.40 -4.74 4.16
C MET A 18 19.87 -4.75 4.43
N ALA A 19 19.19 -3.61 4.21
CA ALA A 19 17.73 -3.48 4.22
C ALA A 19 17.17 -2.88 2.92
N GLY A 20 17.97 -2.92 1.85
CA GLY A 20 17.55 -2.53 0.51
C GLY A 20 16.56 -3.55 -0.06
N GLY A 21 15.91 -3.18 -1.17
CA GLY A 21 14.90 -4.04 -1.78
C GLY A 21 15.45 -5.42 -2.21
N ASP A 22 16.74 -5.51 -2.48
CA ASP A 22 17.46 -6.73 -2.81
C ASP A 22 17.51 -7.73 -1.66
N GLN A 23 17.76 -7.27 -0.43
CA GLN A 23 17.85 -8.14 0.74
C GLN A 23 16.47 -8.40 1.37
N VAL A 24 15.57 -7.41 1.34
CA VAL A 24 14.25 -7.52 1.99
C VAL A 24 13.21 -8.16 1.09
N PHE A 25 13.20 -7.80 -0.20
CA PHE A 25 12.19 -8.25 -1.17
C PHE A 25 12.78 -9.14 -2.27
N GLY A 26 14.09 -9.35 -2.30
CA GLY A 26 14.76 -10.15 -3.33
C GLY A 26 14.80 -9.48 -4.71
N ASN A 27 14.52 -8.17 -4.81
CA ASN A 27 14.44 -7.48 -6.10
C ASN A 27 15.69 -6.64 -6.40
N ASN A 28 16.00 -6.51 -7.68
CA ASN A 28 17.18 -5.77 -8.14
C ASN A 28 16.71 -4.65 -9.07
N VAL A 29 16.16 -3.58 -8.49
CA VAL A 29 15.73 -2.37 -9.22
C VAL A 29 16.77 -1.26 -9.08
N GLY A 30 17.38 -0.89 -10.20
CA GLY A 30 18.39 0.15 -10.35
C GLY A 30 17.82 1.48 -10.81
N VAL A 31 18.70 2.48 -10.90
CA VAL A 31 18.33 3.88 -11.19
C VAL A 31 17.61 4.03 -12.54
N ASP A 32 18.07 3.33 -13.57
CA ASP A 32 17.49 3.42 -14.91
C ASP A 32 16.06 2.89 -14.97
N GLU A 33 15.72 1.91 -14.13
CA GLU A 33 14.38 1.34 -14.03
C GLU A 33 13.45 2.20 -13.16
N LEU A 34 14.02 2.91 -12.17
CA LEU A 34 13.28 3.75 -11.22
C LEU A 34 13.06 5.18 -11.72
N ARG A 35 13.94 5.71 -12.60
CA ARG A 35 13.79 7.05 -13.18
C ARG A 35 12.41 7.25 -13.85
N PRO A 36 11.92 6.34 -14.71
CA PRO A 36 10.58 6.46 -15.27
C PRO A 36 9.46 6.45 -14.22
N VAL A 37 9.63 5.70 -13.12
CA VAL A 37 8.66 5.65 -12.01
C VAL A 37 8.57 7.00 -11.31
N PHE A 38 9.73 7.59 -11.01
CA PHE A 38 9.82 8.94 -10.44
C PHE A 38 9.21 9.99 -11.36
N ASP A 39 9.58 9.99 -12.64
CA ASP A 39 9.10 10.99 -13.61
C ASP A 39 7.58 10.93 -13.78
N GLU A 40 6.99 9.73 -13.86
CA GLU A 40 5.54 9.56 -13.93
C GLU A 40 4.83 10.04 -12.65
N ALA A 41 5.41 9.76 -11.47
CA ALA A 41 4.86 10.21 -10.20
C ALA A 41 4.84 11.75 -10.10
N MET A 42 5.96 12.38 -10.44
CA MET A 42 6.10 13.83 -10.43
C MET A 42 5.15 14.50 -11.43
N LYS A 43 5.02 13.94 -12.64
CA LYS A 43 4.08 14.41 -13.67
C LYS A 43 2.62 14.42 -13.20
N ASN A 44 2.23 13.46 -12.37
CA ASN A 44 0.85 13.34 -11.86
C ASN A 44 0.63 14.02 -10.49
N GLY A 45 1.63 14.75 -9.98
CA GLY A 45 1.54 15.44 -8.69
C GLY A 45 1.65 14.53 -7.46
N LEU A 46 2.06 13.27 -7.65
CA LEU A 46 2.44 12.35 -6.57
C LEU A 46 3.85 12.68 -6.09
N ASN A 47 3.99 13.74 -5.31
CA ASN A 47 5.27 14.33 -4.91
C ASN A 47 5.56 14.24 -3.40
N LEU A 48 4.73 13.53 -2.64
CA LEU A 48 5.00 13.17 -1.26
C LEU A 48 5.68 11.80 -1.24
N TRP A 49 6.95 11.79 -0.87
CA TRP A 49 7.77 10.59 -0.84
C TRP A 49 8.05 10.23 0.62
N ASP A 50 7.71 9.00 1.00
CA ASP A 50 8.11 8.40 2.26
C ASP A 50 9.42 7.64 2.04
N SER A 51 10.45 8.10 2.73
CA SER A 51 11.79 7.54 2.67
C SER A 51 12.43 7.66 4.04
N ALA A 52 13.38 6.78 4.34
CA ALA A 52 14.12 6.83 5.60
C ALA A 52 15.59 6.54 5.33
N VAL A 53 16.49 7.21 6.08
CA VAL A 53 17.96 7.00 6.02
C VAL A 53 18.33 5.53 6.31
N VAL A 54 17.42 4.85 7.00
CA VAL A 54 17.32 3.39 7.24
C VAL A 54 17.23 2.55 5.93
N TYR A 55 17.13 3.19 4.77
CA TYR A 55 17.17 2.57 3.44
C TYR A 55 18.59 2.66 2.83
N GLY A 56 19.61 2.79 3.69
CA GLY A 56 21.01 2.89 3.28
C GLY A 56 22.11 3.03 4.37
N MET A 57 21.82 3.09 5.68
CA MET A 57 22.86 3.26 6.73
C MET A 57 22.62 2.53 8.08
N GLY A 58 22.01 1.34 8.07
CA GLY A 58 22.55 0.09 8.63
C GLY A 58 22.29 -0.29 10.10
N ASP A 59 22.40 0.62 11.06
CA ASP A 59 22.48 0.20 12.48
C ASP A 59 21.13 -0.13 13.11
N SER A 60 20.09 0.66 12.83
CA SER A 60 18.73 0.36 13.30
C SER A 60 18.14 -0.84 12.54
N GLU A 61 18.59 -1.06 11.31
CA GLU A 61 18.22 -2.14 10.41
C GLU A 61 18.88 -3.46 10.77
N THR A 62 20.09 -3.44 11.32
CA THR A 62 20.72 -4.68 11.81
C THR A 62 19.90 -5.25 12.96
N ILE A 63 19.44 -4.38 13.86
CA ILE A 63 18.54 -4.74 14.95
C ILE A 63 17.15 -5.14 14.40
N LEU A 64 16.54 -4.33 13.53
CA LEU A 64 15.22 -4.64 12.95
C LEU A 64 15.23 -5.89 12.05
N SER A 65 16.25 -6.11 11.23
CA SER A 65 16.46 -7.31 10.39
C SER A 65 16.62 -8.56 11.24
N SER A 66 17.30 -8.45 12.39
CA SER A 66 17.35 -9.55 13.36
C SER A 66 15.97 -9.91 13.92
N PHE A 67 15.05 -8.94 14.01
CA PHE A 67 13.66 -9.16 14.43
C PHE A 67 12.74 -9.62 13.28
N THR A 68 12.98 -9.17 12.05
CA THR A 68 12.10 -9.45 10.89
C THR A 68 12.48 -10.70 10.10
N LYS A 69 13.66 -11.32 10.35
CA LYS A 69 14.08 -12.61 9.74
C LYS A 69 13.09 -13.76 9.91
N GLY A 70 12.11 -13.65 10.81
CA GLY A 70 10.97 -14.57 10.95
C GLY A 70 9.60 -13.95 10.65
N CYS A 71 9.50 -12.63 10.42
CA CYS A 71 8.24 -11.95 10.13
C CYS A 71 7.94 -12.00 8.64
N LYS A 72 7.60 -13.19 8.12
CA LYS A 72 7.13 -13.28 6.74
C LYS A 72 5.68 -12.82 6.71
N ARG A 73 5.45 -11.59 6.21
CA ARG A 73 4.11 -11.06 5.89
C ARG A 73 3.23 -12.14 5.23
N GLY A 74 3.78 -12.89 4.27
CA GLY A 74 3.08 -14.00 3.64
C GLY A 74 2.63 -15.10 4.61
N GLU A 75 3.44 -15.50 5.59
CA GLU A 75 3.05 -16.51 6.58
C GLU A 75 1.95 -16.01 7.53
N THR A 76 1.95 -14.70 7.85
CA THR A 76 0.91 -14.09 8.68
C THR A 76 -0.42 -13.90 7.94
N TYR A 77 -0.38 -13.34 6.74
CA TYR A 77 -1.60 -12.92 6.03
C TYR A 77 -2.11 -13.94 5.00
N ASN A 78 -1.26 -14.79 4.41
CA ASN A 78 -1.72 -15.78 3.42
C ASN A 78 -2.78 -16.74 3.98
N PRO A 79 -2.69 -17.24 5.23
CA PRO A 79 -3.75 -18.08 5.82
C PRO A 79 -5.09 -17.37 5.98
N MET A 80 -5.10 -16.04 6.00
CA MET A 80 -6.30 -15.21 6.13
C MET A 80 -6.93 -14.86 4.78
N LEU A 81 -6.21 -15.04 3.66
CA LEU A 81 -6.71 -14.71 2.32
C LEU A 81 -8.05 -15.38 1.97
N PRO A 82 -8.29 -16.67 2.30
CA PRO A 82 -9.60 -17.29 2.04
C PRO A 82 -10.75 -16.63 2.82
N GLN A 83 -10.47 -16.12 4.02
CA GLN A 83 -11.49 -15.53 4.90
C GLN A 83 -11.96 -14.16 4.37
N ILE A 84 -11.10 -13.45 3.65
CA ILE A 84 -11.43 -12.14 3.06
C ILE A 84 -11.97 -12.23 1.63
N GLU A 85 -12.20 -13.44 1.08
CA GLU A 85 -12.64 -13.60 -0.31
C GLU A 85 -13.99 -12.92 -0.58
N LYS A 86 -14.89 -12.91 0.41
CA LYS A 86 -16.16 -12.18 0.34
C LYS A 86 -15.94 -10.67 0.20
N LEU A 87 -15.05 -10.09 1.00
CA LEU A 87 -14.65 -8.68 0.91
C LEU A 87 -14.03 -8.38 -0.46
N VAL A 88 -13.14 -9.25 -0.95
CA VAL A 88 -12.54 -9.10 -2.29
C VAL A 88 -13.58 -9.15 -3.41
N THR A 89 -14.62 -9.98 -3.25
CA THR A 89 -15.74 -10.05 -4.20
C THR A 89 -16.55 -8.76 -4.21
N VAL A 90 -16.85 -8.19 -3.05
CA VAL A 90 -17.52 -6.88 -2.93
C VAL A 90 -16.68 -5.78 -3.58
N MET A 91 -15.38 -5.72 -3.26
CA MET A 91 -14.46 -4.75 -3.88
C MET A 91 -14.37 -4.92 -5.39
N ARG A 92 -14.49 -6.15 -5.91
CA ARG A 92 -14.51 -6.40 -7.36
C ARG A 92 -15.78 -5.83 -8.01
N GLY A 93 -16.94 -6.07 -7.44
CA GLY A 93 -18.20 -5.53 -7.95
C GLY A 93 -18.24 -4.00 -7.93
N ILE A 94 -17.66 -3.37 -6.91
CA ILE A 94 -17.46 -1.91 -6.89
C ILE A 94 -16.48 -1.51 -7.98
N GLY A 95 -15.34 -2.20 -8.08
CA GLY A 95 -14.28 -1.92 -9.06
C GLY A 95 -14.76 -1.97 -10.51
N GLU A 96 -15.68 -2.86 -10.85
CA GLU A 96 -16.29 -2.95 -12.18
C GLU A 96 -17.00 -1.67 -12.60
N LYS A 97 -17.69 -0.98 -11.69
CA LYS A 97 -18.37 0.31 -11.97
C LYS A 97 -17.39 1.41 -12.36
N TYR A 98 -16.20 1.38 -11.77
CA TYR A 98 -15.16 2.39 -11.96
C TYR A 98 -14.08 1.96 -12.96
N GLY A 99 -14.12 0.72 -13.46
CA GLY A 99 -13.10 0.16 -14.34
C GLY A 99 -11.73 -0.02 -13.66
N VAL A 100 -11.72 -0.38 -12.37
CA VAL A 100 -10.51 -0.49 -11.53
C VAL A 100 -10.43 -1.81 -10.79
N SER A 101 -9.23 -2.14 -10.30
CA SER A 101 -8.97 -3.35 -9.52
C SER A 101 -9.47 -3.23 -8.06
N PRO A 102 -9.70 -4.36 -7.37
CA PRO A 102 -9.99 -4.36 -5.93
C PRO A 102 -8.96 -3.62 -5.07
N ALA A 103 -7.68 -3.67 -5.46
CA ALA A 103 -6.62 -2.94 -4.76
C ALA A 103 -6.78 -1.42 -4.87
N GLN A 104 -7.24 -0.92 -6.03
CA GLN A 104 -7.54 0.50 -6.23
C GLN A 104 -8.79 0.93 -5.47
N VAL A 105 -9.78 0.02 -5.32
CA VAL A 105 -10.96 0.26 -4.47
C VAL A 105 -10.57 0.37 -3.00
N ALA A 106 -9.73 -0.53 -2.50
CA ALA A 106 -9.20 -0.44 -1.13
C ALA A 106 -8.44 0.87 -0.89
N LEU A 107 -7.63 1.30 -1.86
CA LEU A 107 -6.90 2.56 -1.81
C LEU A 107 -7.86 3.77 -1.79
N ALA A 108 -8.90 3.78 -2.64
CA ALA A 108 -9.93 4.80 -2.63
C ALA A 108 -10.70 4.85 -1.29
N TRP A 109 -10.99 3.69 -0.69
CA TRP A 109 -11.61 3.62 0.64
C TRP A 109 -10.72 4.27 1.70
N THR A 110 -9.41 3.98 1.75
CA THR A 110 -8.50 4.62 2.73
C THR A 110 -8.46 6.15 2.59
N ILE A 111 -8.46 6.65 1.35
CA ILE A 111 -8.50 8.08 1.06
C ILE A 111 -9.85 8.67 1.51
N ALA A 112 -10.97 7.99 1.25
CA ALA A 112 -12.31 8.43 1.64
C ALA A 112 -12.48 8.53 3.18
N LYS A 113 -11.78 7.67 3.94
CA LYS A 113 -11.71 7.75 5.41
C LYS A 113 -10.81 8.87 5.94
N GLY A 114 -10.24 9.70 5.07
CA GLY A 114 -9.42 10.86 5.43
C GLY A 114 -7.95 10.55 5.72
N THR A 115 -7.48 9.35 5.36
CA THR A 115 -6.08 8.96 5.55
C THR A 115 -5.23 9.27 4.31
N THR A 116 -3.91 9.39 4.49
CA THR A 116 -2.93 9.50 3.39
C THR A 116 -2.13 8.20 3.30
N PRO A 117 -2.58 7.21 2.51
CA PRO A 117 -1.90 5.92 2.40
C PRO A 117 -0.51 6.07 1.80
N ILE A 118 0.44 5.28 2.33
CA ILE A 118 1.79 5.13 1.77
C ILE A 118 1.80 3.85 0.93
N ILE A 119 2.10 3.96 -0.37
CA ILE A 119 2.18 2.82 -1.28
C ILE A 119 3.62 2.62 -1.77
N GLY A 120 4.09 1.36 -1.77
CA GLY A 120 5.37 1.02 -2.40
C GLY A 120 5.22 0.94 -3.91
N VAL A 121 6.09 1.62 -4.65
CA VAL A 121 6.04 1.65 -6.12
C VAL A 121 7.41 1.27 -6.70
N THR A 122 7.51 0.29 -7.58
CA THR A 122 8.73 -0.06 -8.34
C THR A 122 8.50 -0.09 -9.84
N LYS A 123 7.26 0.12 -10.28
CA LYS A 123 6.85 0.12 -11.69
C LYS A 123 5.98 1.33 -12.00
N VAL A 124 6.10 1.84 -13.23
CA VAL A 124 5.29 2.96 -13.74
C VAL A 124 3.79 2.65 -13.65
N SER A 125 3.38 1.41 -13.92
CA SER A 125 1.99 0.99 -13.83
C SER A 125 1.40 1.16 -12.43
N GLN A 126 2.20 0.98 -11.37
CA GLN A 126 1.72 1.17 -9.99
C GLN A 126 1.46 2.64 -9.66
N VAL A 127 2.25 3.55 -10.25
CA VAL A 127 1.99 4.99 -10.17
C VAL A 127 0.69 5.33 -10.90
N GLN A 128 0.50 4.77 -12.10
CA GLN A 128 -0.75 4.96 -12.86
C GLN A 128 -1.97 4.40 -12.12
N ASP A 129 -1.81 3.27 -11.43
CA ASP A 129 -2.87 2.67 -10.64
C ASP A 129 -3.25 3.54 -9.43
N ALA A 130 -2.25 4.15 -8.77
CA ALA A 130 -2.47 5.11 -7.69
C ALA A 130 -3.23 6.35 -8.18
N VAL A 131 -2.83 6.89 -9.34
CA VAL A 131 -3.51 8.04 -9.97
C VAL A 131 -4.98 7.74 -10.28
N LYS A 132 -5.28 6.53 -10.78
CA LYS A 132 -6.66 6.10 -11.00
C LYS A 132 -7.43 6.03 -9.68
N ALA A 133 -6.86 5.44 -8.63
CA ALA A 133 -7.51 5.34 -7.33
C ALA A 133 -7.84 6.71 -6.71
N MET A 134 -6.95 7.71 -6.84
CA MET A 134 -7.19 9.07 -6.37
C MET A 134 -8.37 9.78 -7.02
N ARG A 135 -8.81 9.32 -8.19
CA ARG A 135 -9.94 9.90 -8.93
C ARG A 135 -11.28 9.26 -8.57
N ILE A 136 -11.28 8.19 -7.78
CA ILE A 136 -12.48 7.49 -7.36
C ILE A 136 -13.11 8.24 -6.19
N SER A 137 -14.42 8.46 -6.26
CA SER A 137 -15.23 8.90 -5.14
C SER A 137 -16.26 7.80 -4.87
N LEU A 138 -16.00 7.02 -3.81
CA LEU A 138 -16.91 5.97 -3.36
C LEU A 138 -18.14 6.59 -2.73
N THR A 139 -19.31 5.98 -2.94
CA THR A 139 -20.54 6.42 -2.26
C THR A 139 -20.56 5.96 -0.81
N ALA A 140 -21.41 6.57 0.02
CA ALA A 140 -21.60 6.15 1.40
C ALA A 140 -22.08 4.69 1.49
N GLU A 141 -22.94 4.28 0.56
CA GLU A 141 -23.43 2.91 0.45
C GLU A 141 -22.30 1.93 0.09
N GLU A 142 -21.40 2.29 -0.83
CA GLU A 142 -20.28 1.43 -1.23
C GLU A 142 -19.26 1.27 -0.09
N ILE A 143 -18.99 2.36 0.64
CA ILE A 143 -18.15 2.32 1.85
C ILE A 143 -18.78 1.39 2.90
N SER A 144 -20.07 1.58 3.19
CA SER A 144 -20.79 0.74 4.15
C SER A 144 -20.83 -0.73 3.73
N GLN A 145 -21.04 -1.03 2.45
CA GLN A 145 -21.01 -2.40 1.93
C GLN A 145 -19.66 -3.07 2.13
N MET A 146 -18.55 -2.34 1.91
CA MET A 146 -17.21 -2.87 2.15
C MET A 146 -16.94 -3.11 3.64
N GLU A 147 -17.33 -2.17 4.49
CA GLU A 147 -17.12 -2.27 5.95
C GLU A 147 -17.91 -3.44 6.54
N THR A 148 -19.19 -3.60 6.19
CA THR A 148 -19.98 -4.77 6.59
C THR A 148 -19.36 -6.07 6.09
N ALA A 149 -18.92 -6.12 4.82
CA ALA A 149 -18.29 -7.32 4.28
C ALA A 149 -16.96 -7.64 4.97
N ALA A 150 -16.21 -6.62 5.43
CA ALA A 150 -14.97 -6.79 6.18
C ALA A 150 -15.24 -7.32 7.59
N GLU A 151 -16.22 -6.77 8.32
CA GLU A 151 -16.64 -7.25 9.64
C GLU A 151 -17.06 -8.72 9.61
N GLU A 152 -17.84 -9.11 8.60
CA GLU A 152 -18.31 -10.49 8.42
C GLU A 152 -17.18 -11.49 8.15
N THR A 153 -15.97 -11.04 7.77
CA THR A 153 -14.82 -11.95 7.62
C THR A 153 -14.32 -12.49 8.95
N GLY A 154 -14.58 -11.78 10.06
CA GLY A 154 -14.02 -12.08 11.37
C GLY A 154 -12.49 -11.99 11.46
N VAL A 155 -11.81 -11.48 10.41
CA VAL A 155 -10.37 -11.32 10.39
C VAL A 155 -9.98 -10.09 11.20
N ASP A 156 -9.20 -10.31 12.26
CA ASP A 156 -8.59 -9.25 13.05
C ASP A 156 -7.07 -9.39 13.02
N THR A 157 -6.42 -8.43 12.36
CA THR A 157 -4.95 -8.38 12.25
C THR A 157 -4.33 -7.38 13.21
N ARG A 158 -5.13 -6.79 14.10
CA ARG A 158 -4.65 -5.74 14.99
C ARG A 158 -3.64 -6.28 16.00
N GLY A 159 -2.64 -5.46 16.28
CA GLY A 159 -1.78 -5.67 17.44
C GLY A 159 -2.61 -5.60 18.73
N SER A 160 -2.19 -6.31 19.78
CA SER A 160 -2.87 -6.25 21.09
C SER A 160 -2.92 -4.85 21.72
N TRP A 161 -2.12 -3.92 21.18
CA TRP A 161 -2.04 -2.51 21.57
C TRP A 161 -2.88 -1.57 20.69
N GLU A 162 -3.51 -2.07 19.62
CA GLU A 162 -4.25 -1.25 18.67
C GLU A 162 -5.74 -1.15 19.05
N MET A 163 -6.26 0.07 19.06
CA MET A 163 -7.66 0.33 19.37
C MET A 163 -8.58 -0.09 18.20
N PRO A 164 -9.85 -0.44 18.46
CA PRO A 164 -10.85 -0.55 17.41
C PRO A 164 -10.94 0.72 16.59
N MET A 165 -10.96 0.55 15.27
CA MET A 165 -11.36 1.62 14.36
C MET A 165 -12.85 1.87 14.62
N ILE A 166 -13.16 3.10 15.03
CA ILE A 166 -14.51 3.58 15.37
C ILE A 166 -15.36 3.76 14.12
#